data_AF-A0A382MJ55-F1
#
_entry.id   AF-A0A382MJ55-F1
#
_cell.length_a   1.000
_cell.length_b   1.000
_cell.length_c   1.000
_cell.angle_alpha   90.00
_cell.angle_beta   90.00
_cell.angle_gamma   90.00
#
_symmetry.space_group_name_H-M   'P 1'
#
loop_
_entity.id
_entity.type
_entity.pdbx_description
1 polymer ?
#
loop_
_entity_poly.entity_id
_entity_poly.type
_entity_poly.pdbx_seq_one_letter_code
_entity_poly.pdbx_strand_id
1 'polypeptide(L)'
;VDADFVVDTNIDGINNTVFDGTVEAAGIEELAVSVPHESQWSLEWQASDPNDLQGIPVLGDLSIEGAEPVDCPSPDRFAPTAEVGELVCSAPPPHVVKVILNNLESTVDADFVVDTNIDGINNTVFDGTVEAEQVDTVSIPIPEDADWSVSWAASDKRDLSDSVEGREPLFFVNTADCKEPPKPEIVGNVYGYVWVDWDKSGTRTGIEDGVEEHVAGAVATLTNTTDYLDED
;
A
#
# COMPACT_ATOMS: atom_id res chain seq x y z
N VAL A 1 -49.88 31.08 -32.18
CA VAL A 1 -50.33 29.80 -32.76
C VAL A 1 -49.48 28.73 -32.14
N ASP A 2 -50.07 27.58 -31.88
CA ASP A 2 -49.34 26.43 -31.34
C ASP A 2 -48.41 25.90 -32.44
N ALA A 3 -47.38 25.16 -32.04
CA ALA A 3 -46.42 24.62 -32.99
C ALA A 3 -46.10 23.17 -32.64
N ASP A 4 -46.10 22.31 -33.66
CA ASP A 4 -45.63 20.94 -33.53
C ASP A 4 -44.11 20.95 -33.61
N PHE A 5 -43.44 20.39 -32.61
CA PHE A 5 -42.00 20.24 -32.55
C PHE A 5 -41.60 18.77 -32.62
N VAL A 6 -40.58 18.50 -33.43
CA VAL A 6 -39.82 17.24 -33.38
C VAL A 6 -38.39 17.61 -33.03
N VAL A 7 -37.85 16.99 -31.98
CA VAL A 7 -36.49 17.22 -31.50
C VAL A 7 -35.77 15.89 -31.46
N ASP A 8 -34.72 15.78 -32.27
CA ASP A 8 -33.87 14.61 -32.38
C ASP A 8 -32.47 14.93 -31.84
N THR A 9 -31.84 13.93 -31.23
CA THR A 9 -30.48 14.01 -30.73
C THR A 9 -29.63 12.93 -31.36
N ASN A 10 -28.38 13.25 -31.69
CA ASN A 10 -27.37 12.28 -32.02
C ASN A 10 -26.39 12.21 -30.85
N ILE A 11 -26.15 11.01 -30.31
CA ILE A 11 -25.12 10.76 -29.30
C ILE A 11 -24.26 9.60 -29.80
N ASP A 12 -22.98 9.85 -30.07
CA ASP A 12 -22.02 8.89 -30.61
C ASP A 12 -22.51 8.16 -31.88
N GLY A 13 -23.24 8.87 -32.74
CA GLY A 13 -23.81 8.32 -33.97
C GLY A 13 -25.17 7.64 -33.79
N ILE A 14 -25.73 7.62 -32.59
CA ILE A 14 -27.06 7.07 -32.30
C ILE A 14 -28.09 8.21 -32.28
N ASN A 15 -29.04 8.16 -33.22
CA ASN A 15 -30.14 9.12 -33.28
C ASN A 15 -31.31 8.68 -32.40
N ASN A 16 -31.83 9.59 -31.57
CA ASN A 16 -33.01 9.39 -30.74
C ASN A 16 -33.92 10.63 -30.76
N THR A 17 -35.22 10.41 -30.95
CA THR A 17 -36.24 11.45 -30.79
C THR A 17 -36.51 11.68 -29.31
N VAL A 18 -36.22 12.89 -28.83
CA VAL A 18 -36.40 13.30 -27.44
C VAL A 18 -37.79 13.90 -27.22
N PHE A 19 -38.34 14.52 -28.26
CA PHE A 19 -39.65 15.13 -28.21
C PHE A 19 -40.32 15.07 -29.57
N ASP A 20 -41.60 14.73 -29.58
CA ASP A 20 -42.50 14.79 -30.73
C ASP A 20 -43.89 15.17 -30.19
N GLY A 21 -44.25 16.44 -30.34
CA GLY A 21 -45.49 16.96 -29.76
C GLY A 21 -45.76 18.44 -30.02
N THR A 22 -46.93 18.89 -29.60
CA THR A 22 -47.39 20.28 -29.78
C THR A 22 -47.05 21.13 -28.56
N VAL A 23 -46.44 22.29 -28.79
CA VAL A 23 -46.21 23.33 -27.78
C VAL A 23 -47.18 24.49 -28.03
N GLU A 24 -47.97 24.81 -27.02
CA GLU A 24 -48.98 25.87 -27.07
C GLU A 24 -48.35 27.25 -27.31
N ALA A 25 -49.14 28.17 -27.87
CA ALA A 25 -48.69 29.53 -28.12
C ALA A 25 -48.16 30.21 -26.84
N ALA A 26 -46.91 30.67 -26.88
CA ALA A 26 -46.16 31.23 -25.74
C ALA A 26 -45.90 30.24 -24.58
N GLY A 27 -46.14 28.95 -24.78
CA GLY A 27 -45.67 27.87 -23.93
C GLY A 27 -44.17 27.65 -24.05
N ILE A 28 -43.58 27.05 -23.03
CA ILE A 28 -42.18 26.62 -23.00
C ILE A 28 -42.18 25.17 -22.55
N GLU A 29 -41.52 24.31 -23.32
CA GLU A 29 -41.26 22.92 -22.95
C GLU A 29 -39.77 22.78 -22.65
N GLU A 30 -39.44 22.31 -21.45
CA GLU A 30 -38.06 22.06 -21.05
C GLU A 30 -37.72 20.58 -21.30
N LEU A 31 -36.69 20.34 -22.11
CA LEU A 31 -36.24 18.99 -22.46
C LEU A 31 -34.91 18.69 -21.76
N ALA A 32 -34.84 17.54 -21.08
CA ALA A 32 -33.62 17.05 -20.45
C ALA A 32 -33.02 15.90 -21.27
N VAL A 33 -31.81 16.09 -21.80
CA VAL A 33 -31.06 15.07 -22.54
C VAL A 33 -29.87 14.62 -21.68
N SER A 34 -29.76 13.31 -21.45
CA SER A 34 -28.61 12.74 -20.76
C SER A 34 -27.51 12.40 -21.77
N VAL A 35 -26.41 13.15 -21.74
CA VAL A 35 -25.24 12.93 -22.59
C VAL A 35 -24.13 12.28 -21.74
N PRO A 36 -23.64 11.09 -22.10
CA PRO A 36 -22.53 10.45 -21.39
C PRO A 36 -21.23 11.27 -21.50
N HIS A 37 -20.31 11.06 -20.54
CA HIS A 37 -18.98 11.66 -20.58
C HIS A 37 -18.23 11.24 -21.85
N GLU A 38 -17.43 12.15 -22.42
CA GLU A 38 -16.67 11.96 -23.67
C GLU A 38 -17.52 11.73 -24.94
N SER A 39 -18.84 11.67 -24.84
CA SER A 39 -19.69 11.48 -26.02
C SER A 39 -19.69 12.69 -26.93
N GLN A 40 -19.68 12.41 -28.23
CA GLN A 40 -19.97 13.38 -29.28
C GLN A 40 -21.48 13.51 -29.41
N TRP A 41 -21.99 14.74 -29.43
CA TRP A 41 -23.44 14.94 -29.51
C TRP A 41 -23.83 16.10 -30.42
N SER A 42 -25.01 16.01 -31.00
CA SER A 42 -25.69 17.11 -31.69
C SER A 42 -27.20 17.03 -31.45
N LEU A 43 -27.89 18.15 -31.62
CA LEU A 43 -29.34 18.23 -31.51
C LEU A 43 -29.89 18.92 -32.75
N GLU A 44 -30.89 18.31 -33.38
CA GLU A 44 -31.64 18.89 -34.50
C GLU A 44 -33.10 19.01 -34.11
N TRP A 45 -33.76 20.08 -34.55
CA TRP A 45 -35.17 20.30 -34.28
C TRP A 45 -35.90 20.84 -35.50
N GLN A 46 -37.18 20.49 -35.55
CA GLN A 46 -38.11 20.93 -36.56
C GLN A 46 -39.37 21.49 -35.88
N ALA A 47 -39.89 22.61 -36.38
CA ALA A 47 -41.15 23.19 -35.95
C ALA A 47 -42.10 23.42 -37.14
N SER A 48 -43.37 23.04 -37.00
CA SER A 48 -44.42 23.25 -38.01
C SER A 48 -45.70 23.79 -37.39
N ASP A 49 -46.52 24.49 -38.18
CA ASP A 49 -47.87 24.87 -37.77
C ASP A 49 -48.81 23.65 -37.91
N PRO A 50 -49.44 23.17 -36.82
CA PRO A 50 -50.34 22.02 -36.85
C PRO A 50 -51.54 22.19 -37.80
N ASN A 51 -51.88 23.44 -38.15
CA ASN A 51 -53.02 23.77 -39.01
C ASN A 51 -52.62 24.00 -40.48
N ASP A 52 -51.33 24.08 -40.80
CA ASP A 52 -50.83 24.30 -42.16
C ASP A 52 -49.95 23.14 -42.65
N LEU A 53 -50.61 22.09 -43.15
CA LEU A 53 -49.98 20.89 -43.69
C LEU A 53 -49.17 21.11 -44.98
N GLN A 54 -49.23 22.30 -45.59
CA GLN A 54 -48.46 22.68 -46.79
C GLN A 54 -47.34 23.66 -46.46
N GLY A 55 -47.25 24.11 -45.20
CA GLY A 55 -46.22 25.02 -44.72
C GLY A 55 -44.83 24.38 -44.76
N ILE A 56 -43.81 25.18 -45.06
CA ILE A 56 -42.43 24.74 -44.95
C ILE A 56 -42.06 24.78 -43.46
N PRO A 57 -41.67 23.65 -42.85
CA PRO A 57 -41.29 23.62 -41.45
C PRO A 57 -40.00 24.42 -41.22
N VAL A 58 -39.90 25.04 -40.04
CA VAL A 58 -38.67 25.71 -39.59
C VAL A 58 -37.73 24.64 -39.05
N LEU A 59 -36.48 24.70 -39.47
CA LEU A 59 -35.43 23.80 -39.00
C LEU A 59 -34.42 24.60 -38.19
N GLY A 60 -33.86 23.97 -37.17
CA GLY A 60 -32.67 24.46 -36.51
C GLY A 60 -31.83 23.30 -36.01
N ASP A 61 -30.54 23.56 -35.89
CA ASP A 61 -29.60 22.62 -35.33
C ASP A 61 -28.77 23.34 -34.27
N LEU A 62 -28.51 22.61 -33.19
CA LEU A 62 -27.44 22.90 -32.25
C LEU A 62 -26.33 21.91 -32.59
N SER A 63 -25.68 22.16 -33.72
CA SER A 63 -24.37 21.60 -34.00
C SER A 63 -23.34 22.50 -33.32
N ILE A 64 -22.65 22.00 -32.30
CA ILE A 64 -21.39 22.64 -31.90
C ILE A 64 -20.42 22.32 -33.06
N GLU A 65 -20.07 23.32 -33.88
CA GLU A 65 -19.07 23.16 -34.95
C GLU A 65 -17.77 22.63 -34.31
N GLY A 66 -17.48 21.34 -34.52
CA GLY A 66 -16.39 20.63 -33.83
C GLY A 66 -16.81 20.20 -32.43
N ALA A 67 -17.64 19.16 -32.32
CA ALA A 67 -18.03 18.55 -31.05
C ALA A 67 -16.77 18.21 -30.23
N GLU A 68 -16.40 19.09 -29.31
CA GLU A 68 -15.46 18.76 -28.25
C GLU A 68 -16.21 17.84 -27.26
N PRO A 69 -15.57 16.76 -26.78
CA PRO A 69 -16.18 15.90 -25.77
C PRO A 69 -16.64 16.76 -24.61
N VAL A 70 -17.82 16.45 -24.06
CA VAL A 70 -18.26 17.07 -22.80
C VAL A 70 -17.25 16.66 -21.72
N ASP A 71 -16.36 17.58 -21.37
CA ASP A 71 -15.35 17.43 -20.31
C ASP A 71 -16.04 17.67 -18.96
N CYS A 72 -16.76 16.64 -18.50
CA CYS A 72 -17.23 16.62 -17.12
C CYS A 72 -16.03 16.30 -16.23
N PRO A 73 -15.78 17.06 -15.15
CA PRO A 73 -14.73 16.72 -14.21
C PRO A 73 -14.91 15.27 -13.76
N SER A 74 -13.87 14.44 -13.92
CA SER A 74 -13.90 13.08 -13.38
C SER A 74 -14.29 13.13 -11.91
N PRO A 75 -15.19 12.25 -11.44
CA PRO A 75 -15.58 12.26 -10.04
C PRO A 75 -14.33 12.05 -9.18
N ASP A 76 -14.28 12.79 -8.08
CA ASP A 76 -13.21 12.68 -7.11
C ASP A 76 -13.06 11.21 -6.67
N ARG A 77 -11.82 10.73 -6.68
CA ARG A 77 -11.45 9.38 -6.23
C ARG A 77 -10.62 9.49 -4.97
N PHE A 78 -11.05 8.79 -3.93
CA PHE A 78 -10.32 8.61 -2.69
C PHE A 78 -9.92 7.15 -2.52
N ALA A 79 -8.61 6.88 -2.59
CA ALA A 79 -8.05 5.53 -2.48
C ALA A 79 -6.69 5.52 -1.78
N PRO A 80 -6.54 6.15 -0.59
CA PRO A 80 -5.28 6.09 0.14
C PRO A 80 -5.02 4.67 0.66
N THR A 81 -3.75 4.33 0.75
CA THR A 81 -3.27 3.09 1.36
C THR A 81 -2.07 3.38 2.25
N ALA A 82 -1.83 2.56 3.27
CA ALA A 82 -0.56 2.58 3.97
C ALA A 82 0.00 1.16 4.13
N GLU A 83 1.32 1.07 3.99
CA GLU A 83 2.07 -0.18 4.10
C GLU A 83 3.10 -0.05 5.22
N VAL A 84 3.05 -0.97 6.18
CA VAL A 84 4.03 -1.04 7.27
C VAL A 84 5.09 -2.05 6.88
N GLY A 85 6.32 -1.56 6.70
CA GLY A 85 7.47 -2.39 6.35
C GLY A 85 7.95 -3.26 7.51
N GLU A 86 8.85 -4.19 7.19
CA GLU A 86 9.49 -5.05 8.18
C GLU A 86 10.41 -4.27 9.12
N LEU A 87 10.59 -4.78 10.35
CA LEU A 87 11.55 -4.22 11.32
C LEU A 87 12.97 -4.40 10.80
N VAL A 88 13.68 -3.29 10.57
CA VAL A 88 15.09 -3.33 10.15
C VAL A 88 15.98 -3.15 11.37
N CYS A 89 16.66 -4.22 11.78
CA CYS A 89 17.66 -4.18 12.84
C CYS A 89 18.92 -3.44 12.36
N SER A 90 19.13 -2.20 12.83
CA SER A 90 20.35 -1.43 12.59
C SER A 90 21.29 -1.46 13.80
N ALA A 91 22.58 -1.65 13.56
CA ALA A 91 23.64 -1.48 14.56
C ALA A 91 24.44 -0.20 14.26
N PRO A 92 24.57 0.75 15.20
CA PRO A 92 24.00 0.77 16.56
C PRO A 92 22.49 1.09 16.59
N PRO A 93 21.76 0.68 17.64
CA PRO A 93 20.33 1.01 17.84
C PRO A 93 20.07 2.52 17.76
N PRO A 94 18.86 2.97 17.34
CA PRO A 94 17.60 2.22 17.33
C PRO A 94 17.28 1.45 16.04
N HIS A 95 16.46 0.41 16.18
CA HIS A 95 15.84 -0.28 15.04
C HIS A 95 14.72 0.58 14.47
N VAL A 96 14.44 0.46 13.17
CA VAL A 96 13.47 1.35 12.50
C VAL A 96 12.47 0.52 11.71
N VAL A 97 11.20 0.88 11.87
CA VAL A 97 10.10 0.45 10.99
C VAL A 97 9.76 1.62 10.08
N LYS A 98 9.56 1.35 8.79
CA LYS A 98 9.12 2.35 7.82
C LYS A 98 7.65 2.14 7.50
N VAL A 99 6.86 3.21 7.52
CA VAL A 99 5.47 3.22 7.09
C VAL A 99 5.38 4.08 5.84
N ILE A 100 4.91 3.50 4.75
CA ILE A 100 4.70 4.19 3.47
C ILE A 100 3.24 4.64 3.44
N LEU A 101 3.00 5.93 3.30
CA LEU A 101 1.68 6.53 3.15
C LEU A 101 1.48 6.84 1.67
N ASN A 102 0.60 6.10 1.00
CA ASN A 102 0.44 6.13 -0.44
C ASN A 102 -0.93 6.70 -0.82
N ASN A 103 -0.91 7.87 -1.47
CA ASN A 103 -2.07 8.56 -2.00
C ASN A 103 -2.03 8.69 -3.54
N LEU A 104 -1.24 7.84 -4.23
CA LEU A 104 -1.02 7.91 -5.67
C LEU A 104 -2.30 7.72 -6.51
N GLU A 105 -3.23 6.91 -6.02
CA GLU A 105 -4.48 6.58 -6.72
C GLU A 105 -5.63 7.53 -6.38
N SER A 106 -5.40 8.51 -5.50
CA SER A 106 -6.39 9.51 -5.13
C SER A 106 -6.23 10.77 -5.97
N THR A 107 -7.36 11.35 -6.40
CA THR A 107 -7.38 12.67 -7.05
C THR A 107 -7.52 13.81 -6.04
N VAL A 108 -7.50 13.48 -4.74
CA VAL A 108 -7.81 14.37 -3.62
C VAL A 108 -6.80 14.16 -2.50
N ASP A 109 -6.58 15.20 -1.70
CA ASP A 109 -5.66 15.14 -0.57
C ASP A 109 -6.22 14.25 0.55
N ALA A 110 -5.35 13.46 1.17
CA ALA A 110 -5.68 12.58 2.28
C ALA A 110 -4.98 13.06 3.57
N ASP A 111 -5.77 13.26 4.63
CA ASP A 111 -5.24 13.50 5.98
C ASP A 111 -4.96 12.14 6.63
N PHE A 112 -3.68 11.85 6.87
CA PHE A 112 -3.21 10.63 7.50
C PHE A 112 -2.89 10.85 8.99
N VAL A 113 -3.34 9.92 9.81
CA VAL A 113 -2.95 9.79 11.21
C VAL A 113 -2.29 8.44 11.39
N VAL A 114 -1.06 8.42 11.90
CA VAL A 114 -0.32 7.19 12.22
C VAL A 114 -0.06 7.16 13.72
N ASP A 115 -0.58 6.13 14.35
CA ASP A 115 -0.41 5.84 15.76
C ASP A 115 0.44 4.60 15.96
N THR A 116 1.16 4.60 17.08
CA THR A 116 2.01 3.49 17.51
C THR A 116 1.61 3.05 18.89
N ASN A 117 1.71 1.75 19.16
CA ASN A 117 1.71 1.19 20.50
C ASN A 117 3.06 0.53 20.72
N ILE A 118 3.85 1.02 21.67
CA ILE A 118 5.15 0.45 22.04
C ILE A 118 5.10 0.16 23.54
N ASP A 119 5.24 -1.10 23.93
CA ASP A 119 5.13 -1.58 25.31
C ASP A 119 3.86 -1.11 26.05
N GLY A 120 2.75 -1.03 25.31
CA GLY A 120 1.47 -0.56 25.84
C GLY A 120 1.31 0.96 25.90
N ILE A 121 2.30 1.73 25.46
CA ILE A 121 2.23 3.20 25.36
C ILE A 121 1.76 3.57 23.96
N ASN A 122 0.62 4.26 23.87
CA ASN A 122 0.12 4.78 22.61
C ASN A 122 0.71 6.17 22.32
N ASN A 123 1.16 6.41 21.09
CA ASN A 123 1.63 7.71 20.64
C ASN A 123 1.34 7.95 19.16
N THR A 124 0.89 9.16 18.82
CA THR A 124 0.76 9.62 17.45
C THR A 124 2.13 10.05 16.93
N VAL A 125 2.59 9.41 15.85
CA VAL A 125 3.90 9.66 15.25
C VAL A 125 3.80 10.51 13.98
N PHE A 126 2.62 10.54 13.37
CA PHE A 126 2.33 11.37 12.21
C PHE A 126 0.87 11.80 12.25
N ASP A 127 0.65 13.08 11.97
CA ASP A 127 -0.66 13.70 11.78
C ASP A 127 -0.45 14.81 10.74
N GLY A 128 -0.87 14.55 9.50
CA GLY A 128 -0.58 15.43 8.38
C GLY A 128 -1.24 15.02 7.09
N THR A 129 -1.20 15.94 6.11
CA THR A 129 -1.77 15.72 4.78
C THR A 129 -0.73 15.12 3.84
N VAL A 130 -1.12 14.08 3.10
CA VAL A 130 -0.44 13.63 1.89
C VAL A 130 -1.29 14.06 0.70
N GLU A 131 -0.72 14.89 -0.17
CA GLU A 131 -1.43 15.49 -1.30
C GLU A 131 -1.88 14.41 -2.30
N ALA A 132 -2.83 14.76 -3.17
CA ALA A 132 -3.24 13.90 -4.29
C ALA A 132 -2.02 13.44 -5.12
N GLU A 133 -2.06 12.20 -5.60
CA GLU A 133 -1.00 11.62 -6.44
C GLU A 133 0.40 11.62 -5.79
N GLN A 134 0.48 11.62 -4.46
CA GLN A 134 1.75 11.67 -3.71
C GLN A 134 1.96 10.47 -2.78
N VAL A 135 3.21 10.27 -2.37
CA VAL A 135 3.62 9.31 -1.34
C VAL A 135 4.45 10.04 -0.28
N ASP A 136 4.24 9.70 0.98
CA ASP A 136 5.11 10.09 2.10
C ASP A 136 5.61 8.87 2.88
N THR A 137 6.61 9.04 3.74
CA THR A 137 7.20 7.95 4.53
C THR A 137 7.50 8.39 5.95
N VAL A 138 7.01 7.61 6.91
CA VAL A 138 7.23 7.80 8.35
C VAL A 138 8.21 6.74 8.83
N SER A 139 9.25 7.15 9.57
CA SER A 139 10.21 6.24 10.20
C SER A 139 9.99 6.22 11.71
N ILE A 140 9.71 5.04 12.25
CA ILE A 140 9.38 4.84 13.66
C ILE A 140 10.56 4.12 14.33
N PRO A 141 11.25 4.75 15.29
CA PRO A 141 12.28 4.07 16.07
C PRO A 141 11.63 3.09 17.05
N ILE A 142 12.04 1.83 16.98
CA ILE A 142 11.56 0.76 17.85
C ILE A 142 12.71 0.33 18.78
N PRO A 143 12.51 0.38 20.12
CA PRO A 143 13.48 -0.15 21.07
C PRO A 143 13.64 -1.66 20.91
N GLU A 144 14.84 -2.16 21.26
CA GLU A 144 15.07 -3.60 21.35
C GLU A 144 14.17 -4.23 22.43
N ASP A 145 13.72 -5.45 22.17
CA ASP A 145 12.82 -6.25 23.00
C ASP A 145 11.42 -5.65 23.23
N ALA A 146 11.08 -4.54 22.58
CA ALA A 146 9.79 -3.89 22.74
C ALA A 146 8.67 -4.61 21.99
N ASP A 147 7.50 -4.71 22.61
CA ASP A 147 6.27 -5.14 21.95
C ASP A 147 5.68 -3.96 21.19
N TRP A 148 5.54 -4.06 19.87
CA TRP A 148 5.10 -2.95 19.04
C TRP A 148 3.94 -3.30 18.09
N SER A 149 3.12 -2.29 17.80
CA SER A 149 2.15 -2.29 16.69
C SER A 149 1.93 -0.88 16.14
N VAL A 150 1.53 -0.78 14.88
CA VAL A 150 1.22 0.46 14.18
C VAL A 150 -0.24 0.42 13.71
N SER A 151 -0.97 1.50 13.92
CA SER A 151 -2.30 1.72 13.35
C SER A 151 -2.30 3.02 12.56
N TRP A 152 -3.09 3.07 11.51
CA TRP A 152 -3.22 4.25 10.67
C TRP A 152 -4.66 4.48 10.25
N ALA A 153 -4.99 5.74 10.01
CA ALA A 153 -6.25 6.18 9.43
C ALA A 153 -5.95 7.24 8.37
N ALA A 154 -6.74 7.26 7.31
CA ALA A 154 -6.69 8.26 6.25
C ALA A 154 -8.11 8.75 5.97
N SER A 155 -8.31 10.07 5.86
CA SER A 155 -9.61 10.68 5.53
C SER A 155 -9.49 11.73 4.43
N ASP A 156 -10.50 11.89 3.56
CA ASP A 156 -10.53 12.99 2.60
C ASP A 156 -10.61 14.31 3.38
N LYS A 157 -9.67 15.21 3.11
CA LYS A 157 -9.55 16.52 3.76
C LYS A 157 -10.78 17.42 3.57
N ARG A 158 -11.56 17.17 2.52
CA ARG A 158 -12.76 17.91 2.12
C ARG A 158 -14.03 17.22 2.61
N ASP A 159 -13.99 15.90 2.76
CA ASP A 159 -15.12 15.08 3.22
C ASP A 159 -14.66 13.97 4.18
N LEU A 160 -14.81 14.23 5.48
CA LEU A 160 -14.44 13.30 6.55
C LEU A 160 -15.27 12.00 6.57
N SER A 161 -16.30 11.86 5.73
CA SER A 161 -17.08 10.63 5.64
C SER A 161 -16.41 9.53 4.82
N ASP A 162 -15.43 9.88 3.98
CA ASP A 162 -14.61 8.92 3.25
C ASP A 162 -13.31 8.69 4.01
N SER A 163 -13.21 7.54 4.70
CA SER A 163 -12.08 7.20 5.55
C SER A 163 -11.70 5.73 5.45
N VAL A 164 -10.40 5.46 5.43
CA VAL A 164 -9.82 4.11 5.43
C VAL A 164 -8.92 3.96 6.64
N GLU A 165 -8.99 2.80 7.30
CA GLU A 165 -8.17 2.49 8.48
C GLU A 165 -7.45 1.17 8.27
N GLY A 166 -6.28 1.03 8.91
CA GLY A 166 -5.51 -0.21 8.92
C GLY A 166 -4.67 -0.35 10.18
N ARG A 167 -4.24 -1.58 10.45
CA ARG A 167 -3.39 -1.90 11.59
C ARG A 167 -2.46 -3.04 11.24
N GLU A 168 -1.18 -2.88 11.55
CA GLU A 168 -0.17 -3.92 11.38
C GLU A 168 0.74 -4.01 12.62
N PRO A 169 1.09 -5.22 13.10
CA PRO A 169 0.68 -6.53 12.59
C PRO A 169 -0.79 -6.88 12.93
N LEU A 170 -1.44 -7.67 12.06
CA LEU A 170 -2.82 -8.15 12.22
C LEU A 170 -3.03 -9.18 13.36
N PHE A 171 -1.97 -9.68 14.01
CA PHE A 171 -2.03 -10.55 15.19
C PHE A 171 -1.25 -9.95 16.37
N PHE A 172 -1.63 -10.33 17.59
CA PHE A 172 -1.13 -9.78 18.88
C PHE A 172 0.39 -9.59 18.89
N VAL A 173 0.83 -8.32 18.76
CA VAL A 173 2.16 -7.73 19.01
C VAL A 173 3.38 -8.43 18.38
N ASN A 174 4.22 -7.67 17.67
CA ASN A 174 5.56 -8.14 17.31
C ASN A 174 6.52 -7.71 18.40
N THR A 175 7.30 -8.64 18.95
CA THR A 175 8.42 -8.32 19.84
C THR A 175 9.65 -8.01 18.98
N ALA A 176 10.28 -6.86 19.20
CA ALA A 176 11.49 -6.43 18.49
C ALA A 176 12.74 -7.16 18.99
N ASP A 177 12.85 -8.46 18.70
CA ASP A 177 14.00 -9.28 19.08
C ASP A 177 15.10 -9.21 18.01
N CYS A 178 15.96 -8.20 18.12
CA CYS A 178 17.12 -8.00 17.24
C CYS A 178 18.42 -8.57 17.82
N LYS A 179 18.32 -9.44 18.83
CA LYS A 179 19.44 -9.90 19.66
C LYS A 179 20.57 -10.49 18.82
N GLU A 180 21.79 -9.99 19.01
CA GLU A 180 22.98 -10.69 18.52
C GLU A 180 23.01 -12.10 19.16
N PRO A 181 23.32 -13.16 18.38
CA PRO A 181 23.44 -14.50 18.94
C PRO A 181 24.43 -14.44 20.11
N PRO A 182 24.12 -15.09 21.25
CA PRO A 182 24.97 -15.01 22.43
C PRO A 182 26.38 -15.41 22.04
N LYS A 183 27.34 -14.50 22.28
CA LYS A 183 28.77 -14.81 22.10
C LYS A 183 29.04 -16.12 22.84
N PRO A 184 29.55 -17.17 22.16
CA PRO A 184 29.70 -18.46 22.80
C PRO A 184 30.51 -18.28 24.08
N GLU A 185 29.96 -18.78 25.19
CA GLU A 185 30.69 -18.88 26.44
C GLU A 185 31.96 -19.67 26.12
N ILE A 186 33.13 -19.11 26.42
CA ILE A 186 34.38 -19.85 26.29
C ILE A 186 34.24 -21.05 27.22
N VAL A 187 33.98 -22.23 26.66
CA VAL A 187 33.72 -23.46 27.41
C VAL A 187 35.04 -23.99 27.95
N GLY A 188 35.61 -23.24 28.89
CA GLY A 188 36.82 -23.56 29.63
C GLY A 188 38.12 -23.61 28.81
N ASN A 189 39.23 -23.60 29.53
CA ASN A 189 40.52 -23.99 28.98
C ASN A 189 40.58 -25.53 28.95
N VAL A 190 40.88 -26.12 27.79
CA VAL A 190 41.22 -27.53 27.70
C VAL A 190 42.66 -27.69 28.20
N TYR A 191 42.84 -28.22 29.41
CA TYR A 191 44.15 -28.63 29.91
C TYR A 191 44.37 -30.11 29.57
N GLY A 192 45.33 -30.40 28.71
CA GLY A 192 45.77 -31.76 28.40
C GLY A 192 47.12 -32.07 29.06
N TYR A 193 47.27 -33.28 29.59
CA TYR A 193 48.57 -33.82 29.99
C TYR A 193 49.08 -34.77 28.90
N VAL A 194 50.33 -34.60 28.47
CA VAL A 194 51.04 -35.50 27.56
C VAL A 194 51.91 -36.44 28.37
N TRP A 195 51.88 -37.73 28.02
CA TRP A 195 52.77 -38.74 28.56
C TRP A 195 53.66 -39.25 27.43
N VAL A 196 54.96 -39.39 27.68
CA VAL A 196 55.94 -39.81 26.68
C VAL A 196 56.45 -41.20 27.04
N ASP A 197 56.25 -42.16 26.13
CA ASP A 197 56.82 -43.50 26.21
C ASP A 197 58.16 -43.54 25.46
N TRP A 198 59.19 -44.13 26.06
CA TRP A 198 60.57 -44.05 25.57
C TRP A 198 61.00 -45.25 24.71
N ASP A 199 60.14 -46.25 24.54
CA ASP A 199 60.40 -47.36 23.62
C ASP A 199 59.31 -47.54 22.54
N LYS A 200 59.71 -48.11 21.40
CA LYS A 200 58.84 -48.26 20.21
C LYS A 200 57.83 -49.39 20.33
N SER A 201 57.69 -50.02 21.51
CA SER A 201 56.87 -51.22 21.67
C SER A 201 55.38 -50.91 21.81
N GLY A 202 55.02 -49.69 22.25
CA GLY A 202 53.64 -49.25 22.42
C GLY A 202 52.90 -49.90 23.60
N THR A 203 53.60 -50.34 24.65
CA THR A 203 53.01 -51.07 25.79
C THR A 203 53.35 -50.41 27.14
N ARG A 204 52.35 -50.10 28.01
CA ARG A 204 52.57 -49.50 29.35
C ARG A 204 53.53 -50.36 30.18
N THR A 205 54.62 -49.78 30.68
CA THR A 205 55.31 -50.32 31.86
C THR A 205 54.42 -50.21 33.10
N GLY A 206 54.01 -51.34 33.67
CA GLY A 206 53.29 -51.36 34.96
C GLY A 206 54.15 -50.79 36.10
N ILE A 207 53.52 -50.16 37.09
CA ILE A 207 54.25 -49.39 38.11
C ILE A 207 54.40 -50.16 39.41
N GLU A 208 55.58 -50.02 39.99
CA GLU A 208 55.99 -50.72 41.20
C GLU A 208 56.07 -49.85 42.47
N ASP A 209 55.62 -48.58 42.48
CA ASP A 209 55.28 -47.92 43.77
C ASP A 209 54.22 -46.78 43.69
N GLY A 210 53.22 -46.98 42.85
CA GLY A 210 52.05 -46.11 42.68
C GLY A 210 51.24 -46.54 41.45
N VAL A 211 49.95 -46.82 41.56
CA VAL A 211 49.20 -47.35 40.41
C VAL A 211 49.02 -46.28 39.33
N GLU A 212 49.62 -46.45 38.15
CA GLU A 212 49.27 -45.71 36.93
C GLU A 212 49.32 -46.65 35.69
N GLU A 213 48.49 -46.41 34.66
CA GLU A 213 48.21 -47.35 33.53
C GLU A 213 48.15 -46.66 32.14
N HIS A 214 48.87 -47.12 31.07
CA HIS A 214 49.53 -46.26 29.99
C HIS A 214 48.80 -46.71 28.76
N VAL A 215 48.50 -45.76 27.89
CA VAL A 215 47.94 -46.07 26.60
C VAL A 215 48.63 -45.19 25.57
N ALA A 216 49.24 -45.84 24.58
CA ALA A 216 49.60 -45.23 23.31
C ALA A 216 48.32 -45.08 22.47
N GLY A 217 48.11 -43.90 21.90
CA GLY A 217 47.10 -43.63 20.89
C GLY A 217 45.84 -42.94 21.40
N ALA A 218 45.92 -41.62 21.56
CA ALA A 218 44.74 -40.76 21.48
C ALA A 218 44.96 -39.78 20.33
N VAL A 219 44.27 -40.00 19.21
CA VAL A 219 44.10 -38.96 18.18
C VAL A 219 42.79 -38.27 18.51
N ALA A 220 42.88 -37.06 19.06
CA ALA A 220 41.73 -36.19 19.22
C ALA A 220 41.50 -35.46 17.90
N THR A 221 40.46 -35.83 17.17
CA THR A 221 39.97 -35.04 16.04
C THR A 221 38.90 -34.10 16.58
N LEU A 222 39.22 -32.81 16.69
CA LEU A 222 38.23 -31.78 16.93
C LEU A 222 37.66 -31.37 15.58
N THR A 223 36.40 -31.71 15.34
CA THR A 223 35.67 -31.24 14.16
C THR A 223 34.77 -30.10 14.60
N ASN A 224 35.07 -28.88 14.14
CA ASN A 224 34.10 -27.80 14.21
C ASN A 224 32.98 -28.10 13.20
N THR A 225 31.75 -28.29 13.66
CA THR A 225 30.57 -28.53 12.80
C THR A 225 29.72 -27.28 12.62
N THR A 226 30.22 -26.12 13.06
CA THR A 226 29.58 -24.83 12.84
C THR A 226 30.25 -24.14 11.65
N ASP A 227 29.47 -23.46 10.81
CA ASP A 227 29.95 -22.66 9.67
C ASP A 227 30.67 -21.36 10.11
N TYR A 228 31.34 -21.38 11.28
CA TYR A 228 32.00 -20.22 11.88
C TYR A 228 33.28 -19.89 11.09
N LEU A 229 33.04 -19.21 9.96
CA LEU A 229 33.91 -18.33 9.18
C LEU A 229 35.42 -18.65 9.25
N ASP A 230 35.89 -19.39 8.25
CA ASP A 230 37.23 -19.17 7.69
C ASP A 230 37.22 -17.77 7.04
N GLU A 231 37.79 -16.77 7.71
CA GLU A 231 38.20 -15.52 7.06
C GLU A 231 39.70 -15.28 7.31
N ASP A 232 40.44 -15.21 6.20
CA ASP A 232 41.90 -15.01 6.05
C ASP A 232 42.43 -13.68 6.62
#